data_AF-A0A0M4QVC0-F1
#
_entry.id   AF-A0A0M4QVC0-F1
#
_cell.length_a   1.000
_cell.length_b   1.000
_cell.length_c   1.000
_cell.angle_alpha   90.00
_cell.angle_beta   90.00
_cell.angle_gamma   90.00
#
_symmetry.space_group_name_H-M   'P 1'
#
loop_
_entity.id
_entity.type
_entity.pdbx_description
1 polymer ?
#
loop_
_entity_poly.entity_id
_entity_poly.type
_entity_poly.pdbx_seq_one_letter_code
_entity_poly.pdbx_strand_id
1 'polypeptide(L)'
;MTDTGGGGESLFEEMMAEAVDPLYLELPDGDDTAAWTLHAVDSDGVIDLDDLTGALDVVEALVGDELAGEVLDVLADLPWDRTLDTAALLRRHFTLVELRPGLWPQLVEQIDLYGEAIESDLADRGIDLLDFFRGARPWTQLARMLPRLPEGSRYRAALLDDEDLARARIEAEDDEDDDAPSKSDRPPLIGETQDRALLRQAVSFLRRIEHGLYNSRAPKSKRSKAPDPLKGPETAEDRLRDLLGDADVEDIFDQVTPGWNRGDDVPSGFKRNLSGLLVPDD
;
A
#
# COMPACT_ATOMS: atom_id res chain seq x y z
N MET A 1 -4.83 -6.95 -17.35
CA MET A 1 -4.05 -8.15 -17.74
C MET A 1 -2.65 -7.69 -18.07
N THR A 2 -1.92 -7.30 -17.03
CA THR A 2 -0.55 -6.82 -17.09
C THR A 2 0.33 -7.99 -16.67
N ASP A 3 1.25 -8.29 -17.58
CA ASP A 3 2.36 -9.22 -17.45
C ASP A 3 3.26 -8.76 -16.29
N THR A 4 3.15 -9.39 -15.12
CA THR A 4 4.11 -9.31 -13.99
C THR A 4 5.37 -10.13 -14.28
N GLY A 5 5.83 -10.10 -15.53
CA GLY A 5 7.12 -10.62 -15.95
C GLY A 5 8.23 -9.61 -15.65
N GLY A 6 8.67 -9.56 -14.40
CA GLY A 6 9.83 -8.77 -13.99
C GLY A 6 10.34 -9.27 -12.66
N GLY A 7 11.37 -10.13 -12.70
CA GLY A 7 12.09 -10.60 -11.51
C GLY A 7 12.80 -9.43 -10.82
N GLY A 8 12.05 -8.67 -10.04
CA GLY A 8 12.59 -7.96 -8.89
C GLY A 8 12.87 -8.98 -7.81
N GLU A 9 14.01 -8.86 -7.15
CA GLU A 9 14.34 -9.66 -5.98
C GLU A 9 13.29 -9.35 -4.89
N SER A 10 12.53 -10.35 -4.43
CA SER A 10 11.58 -10.19 -3.33
C SER A 10 12.36 -9.84 -2.07
N LEU A 11 12.10 -8.65 -1.52
CA LEU A 11 12.75 -8.20 -0.29
C LEU A 11 12.35 -9.09 0.89
N PHE A 12 11.12 -9.65 0.87
CA PHE A 12 10.68 -10.64 1.83
C PHE A 12 11.57 -11.88 1.80
N GLU A 13 11.86 -12.44 0.62
CA GLU A 13 12.74 -13.60 0.46
C GLU A 13 14.18 -13.27 0.90
N GLU A 14 14.69 -12.09 0.55
CA GLU A 14 16.01 -11.63 1.00
C GLU A 14 16.09 -11.54 2.53
N MET A 15 15.10 -10.90 3.16
CA MET A 15 15.02 -10.80 4.62
C MET A 15 14.85 -12.16 5.29
N MET A 16 14.10 -13.08 4.68
CA MET A 16 13.94 -14.44 5.17
C MET A 16 15.27 -15.20 5.13
N ALA A 17 16.01 -15.10 4.01
CA ALA A 17 17.32 -15.71 3.85
C ALA A 17 18.39 -15.11 4.77
N GLU A 18 18.29 -13.82 5.10
CA GLU A 18 19.17 -13.18 6.09
C GLU A 18 18.83 -13.61 7.53
N ALA A 19 17.53 -13.74 7.84
CA ALA A 19 17.07 -13.98 9.20
C ALA A 19 17.17 -15.44 9.64
N VAL A 20 17.05 -16.38 8.70
CA VAL A 20 16.89 -17.81 8.99
C VAL A 20 18.08 -18.58 8.41
N ASP A 21 18.77 -19.36 9.25
CA ASP A 21 19.82 -20.25 8.80
C ASP A 21 19.24 -21.37 7.91
N PRO A 22 19.99 -21.91 6.93
CA PRO A 22 19.53 -23.01 6.11
C PRO A 22 19.10 -24.23 6.95
N LEU A 23 17.94 -24.82 6.64
CA LEU A 23 17.46 -26.05 7.26
C LEU A 23 18.00 -27.26 6.51
N TYR A 24 18.64 -28.17 7.25
CA TYR A 24 18.95 -29.50 6.74
C TYR A 24 17.79 -30.44 7.07
N LEU A 25 17.01 -30.78 6.05
CA LEU A 25 15.89 -31.72 6.16
C LEU A 25 16.39 -33.13 5.85
N GLU A 26 16.30 -34.04 6.82
CA GLU A 26 16.65 -35.44 6.66
C GLU A 26 15.42 -36.31 6.86
N LEU A 27 15.08 -37.13 5.86
CA LEU A 27 13.96 -38.08 5.92
C LEU A 27 14.44 -39.51 5.62
N PRO A 28 13.88 -40.52 6.30
CA PRO A 28 14.17 -41.91 5.96
C PRO A 28 13.61 -42.27 4.58
N ASP A 29 14.42 -42.91 3.75
CA ASP A 29 14.04 -43.39 2.41
C ASP A 29 14.49 -44.85 2.26
N GLY A 30 13.57 -45.78 2.54
CA GLY A 30 13.89 -47.21 2.60
C GLY A 30 14.95 -47.57 3.65
N ASP A 31 16.10 -48.09 3.20
CA ASP A 31 17.26 -48.40 4.05
C ASP A 31 18.28 -47.23 4.13
N ASP A 32 18.03 -46.16 3.36
CA ASP A 32 18.90 -44.97 3.25
C ASP A 32 18.25 -43.72 3.90
N THR A 33 18.90 -42.57 3.77
CA THR A 33 18.39 -41.27 4.25
C THR A 33 18.51 -40.25 3.12
N ALA A 34 17.37 -39.69 2.73
CA ALA A 34 17.32 -38.56 1.81
C ALA A 34 17.53 -37.26 2.59
N ALA A 35 18.33 -36.35 2.05
CA ALA A 35 18.70 -35.12 2.72
C ALA A 35 18.67 -33.93 1.75
N TRP A 36 18.04 -32.84 2.18
CA TRP A 36 17.93 -31.59 1.42
C TRP A 36 18.36 -30.41 2.27
N THR A 37 18.82 -29.34 1.61
CA THR A 37 19.15 -28.07 2.26
C THR A 37 18.17 -27.02 1.76
N LEU A 38 17.36 -26.48 2.68
CA LEU A 38 16.38 -25.43 2.40
C LEU A 38 16.96 -24.11 2.88
N HIS A 39 17.13 -23.14 1.98
CA HIS A 39 17.78 -21.87 2.32
C HIS A 39 16.80 -20.86 2.91
N ALA A 40 15.77 -20.51 2.15
CA ALA A 40 14.66 -19.67 2.57
C ALA A 40 13.40 -20.19 1.89
N VAL A 41 12.24 -19.88 2.47
CA VAL A 41 10.96 -20.10 1.80
C VAL A 41 10.71 -18.98 0.81
N ASP A 42 10.13 -19.32 -0.34
CA ASP A 42 9.70 -18.35 -1.34
C ASP A 42 8.48 -17.54 -0.86
N SER A 43 8.27 -16.37 -1.46
CA SER A 43 7.12 -15.54 -1.12
C SER A 43 5.81 -16.24 -1.44
N ASP A 44 5.73 -16.92 -2.58
CA ASP A 44 4.52 -17.56 -3.10
C ASP A 44 4.03 -18.68 -2.17
N GLY A 45 4.93 -19.53 -1.69
CA GLY A 45 4.63 -20.59 -0.74
C GLY A 45 4.15 -20.05 0.61
N VAL A 46 4.65 -18.90 1.07
CA VAL A 46 4.15 -18.23 2.28
C VAL A 46 2.75 -17.65 2.05
N ILE A 47 2.51 -17.02 0.90
CA ILE A 47 1.21 -16.46 0.50
C ILE A 47 0.13 -17.54 0.52
N ASP A 48 0.45 -18.72 -0.03
CA ASP A 48 -0.50 -19.83 -0.15
C ASP A 48 -0.90 -20.41 1.21
N LEU A 49 -0.07 -20.31 2.26
CA LEU A 49 -0.32 -20.91 3.58
C LEU A 49 -1.68 -20.56 4.20
N ASP A 50 -2.27 -19.42 3.85
CA ASP A 50 -3.57 -18.99 4.36
C ASP A 50 -4.73 -19.86 3.86
N ASP A 51 -4.58 -20.48 2.68
CA ASP A 51 -5.60 -21.32 2.05
C ASP A 51 -5.35 -22.83 2.21
N LEU A 52 -4.16 -23.20 2.68
CA LEU A 52 -3.78 -24.60 2.84
C LEU A 52 -4.36 -25.23 4.11
N THR A 53 -4.95 -26.41 3.94
CA THR A 53 -5.50 -27.20 5.05
C THR A 53 -4.81 -28.56 5.21
N GLY A 54 -4.14 -29.05 4.16
CA GLY A 54 -3.41 -30.31 4.16
C GLY A 54 -1.94 -30.14 4.57
N ALA A 55 -1.42 -31.11 5.32
CA ALA A 55 -0.01 -31.09 5.72
C ALA A 55 0.96 -31.33 4.56
N LEU A 56 0.53 -32.07 3.52
CA LEU A 56 1.32 -32.22 2.29
C LEU A 56 1.45 -30.89 1.56
N ASP A 57 0.32 -30.19 1.36
CA ASP A 57 0.30 -28.89 0.71
C ASP A 57 1.19 -27.89 1.46
N VAL A 58 1.17 -27.90 2.81
CA VAL A 58 2.07 -27.05 3.61
C VAL A 58 3.53 -27.43 3.41
N VAL A 59 3.87 -28.72 3.28
CA VAL A 59 5.25 -29.12 2.99
C VAL A 59 5.66 -28.67 1.60
N GLU A 60 4.81 -28.88 0.60
CA GLU A 60 5.00 -28.45 -0.79
C GLU A 60 5.33 -26.96 -0.85
N ALA A 61 4.45 -26.13 -0.28
CA ALA A 61 4.59 -24.68 -0.25
C ALA A 61 5.86 -24.21 0.50
N LEU A 62 6.27 -24.88 1.58
CA LEU A 62 7.42 -24.44 2.38
C LEU A 62 8.77 -24.97 1.91
N VAL A 63 8.77 -26.04 1.11
CA VAL A 63 9.98 -26.63 0.51
C VAL A 63 10.30 -25.97 -0.83
N GLY A 64 9.28 -25.42 -1.51
CA GLY A 64 9.39 -24.79 -2.81
C GLY A 64 9.33 -25.81 -3.96
N ASP A 65 8.89 -25.35 -5.12
CA ASP A 65 8.59 -26.18 -6.30
C ASP A 65 9.77 -27.06 -6.76
N GLU A 66 11.01 -26.59 -6.58
CA GLU A 66 12.21 -27.31 -7.01
C GLU A 66 12.38 -28.63 -6.25
N LEU A 67 12.06 -28.65 -4.96
CA LEU A 67 12.32 -29.78 -4.06
C LEU A 67 11.04 -30.50 -3.64
N ALA A 68 9.87 -29.88 -3.82
CA ALA A 68 8.59 -30.42 -3.38
C ALA A 68 8.34 -31.83 -3.91
N GLY A 69 8.55 -32.07 -5.20
CA GLY A 69 8.33 -33.40 -5.80
C GLY A 69 9.15 -34.50 -5.12
N GLU A 70 10.45 -34.27 -4.90
CA GLU A 70 11.33 -35.24 -4.28
C GLU A 70 10.98 -35.49 -2.80
N VAL A 71 10.69 -34.42 -2.06
CA VAL A 71 10.35 -34.52 -0.62
C VAL A 71 9.00 -35.22 -0.44
N LEU A 72 8.01 -34.89 -1.27
CA LEU A 72 6.67 -35.49 -1.22
C LEU A 72 6.70 -36.97 -1.61
N ASP A 73 7.51 -37.36 -2.60
CA ASP A 73 7.70 -38.75 -2.99
C ASP A 73 8.22 -39.58 -1.81
N VAL A 74 9.22 -39.09 -1.08
CA VAL A 74 9.73 -39.77 0.13
C VAL A 74 8.69 -39.80 1.23
N LEU A 75 7.98 -38.70 1.47
CA LEU A 75 6.92 -38.64 2.50
C LEU A 75 5.74 -39.57 2.19
N ALA A 76 5.44 -39.84 0.92
CA ALA A 76 4.33 -40.70 0.52
C ALA A 76 4.51 -42.16 1.00
N ASP A 77 5.75 -42.61 1.14
CA ASP A 77 6.09 -43.95 1.64
C ASP A 77 6.22 -44.01 3.18
N LEU A 78 6.15 -42.86 3.85
CA LEU A 78 6.28 -42.75 5.30
C LEU A 78 4.92 -42.71 6.03
N PRO A 79 4.89 -43.07 7.32
CA PRO A 79 3.71 -42.86 8.16
C PRO A 79 3.27 -41.38 8.19
N TRP A 80 1.96 -41.12 8.15
CA TRP A 80 1.39 -39.77 8.07
C TRP A 80 1.84 -38.80 9.18
N ASP A 81 2.16 -39.32 10.37
CA ASP A 81 2.74 -38.54 11.46
C ASP A 81 4.07 -37.87 11.06
N ARG A 82 4.84 -38.45 10.14
CA ARG A 82 6.05 -37.83 9.59
C ARG A 82 5.76 -36.62 8.74
N THR A 83 4.69 -36.64 7.94
CA THR A 83 4.27 -35.47 7.17
C THR A 83 3.84 -34.33 8.11
N LEU A 84 3.08 -34.64 9.16
CA LEU A 84 2.68 -33.65 10.17
C LEU A 84 3.89 -33.05 10.90
N ASP A 85 4.83 -33.90 11.32
CA ASP A 85 6.06 -33.47 11.99
C ASP A 85 6.91 -32.59 11.07
N THR A 86 6.99 -32.93 9.78
CA THR A 86 7.75 -32.17 8.77
C THR A 86 7.11 -30.81 8.53
N ALA A 87 5.79 -30.75 8.33
CA ALA A 87 5.06 -29.49 8.17
C ALA A 87 5.25 -28.57 9.40
N ALA A 88 5.16 -29.13 10.60
CA ALA A 88 5.37 -28.40 11.85
C ALA A 88 6.83 -27.94 12.03
N LEU A 89 7.79 -28.76 11.60
CA LEU A 89 9.22 -28.41 11.60
C LEU A 89 9.47 -27.21 10.68
N LEU A 90 8.99 -27.25 9.44
CA LEU A 90 9.17 -26.19 8.45
C LEU A 90 8.56 -24.87 8.93
N ARG A 91 7.29 -24.89 9.35
CA ARG A 91 6.64 -23.68 9.90
C ARG A 91 7.41 -23.09 11.08
N ARG A 92 7.87 -23.94 12.00
CA ARG A 92 8.65 -23.47 13.16
C ARG A 92 10.00 -22.91 12.75
N HIS A 93 10.68 -23.54 11.80
CA HIS A 93 12.00 -23.12 11.32
C HIS A 93 11.95 -21.73 10.68
N PHE A 94 11.00 -21.52 9.76
CA PHE A 94 10.78 -20.22 9.12
C PHE A 94 9.99 -19.22 9.97
N THR A 95 9.71 -19.57 11.24
CA THR A 95 8.97 -18.74 12.21
C THR A 95 7.57 -18.31 11.77
N LEU A 96 6.96 -19.10 10.88
CA LEU A 96 5.66 -18.84 10.30
C LEU A 96 4.56 -19.34 11.23
N VAL A 97 3.71 -18.42 11.66
CA VAL A 97 2.56 -18.69 12.53
C VAL A 97 1.27 -18.72 11.72
N GLU A 98 0.23 -19.36 12.27
CA GLU A 98 -1.11 -19.21 11.73
C GLU A 98 -1.59 -17.77 11.90
N LEU A 99 -1.87 -17.11 10.77
CA LEU A 99 -2.47 -15.78 10.72
C LEU A 99 -3.95 -15.89 10.32
N ARG A 100 -4.65 -14.75 10.30
CA ARG A 100 -5.98 -14.71 9.71
C ARG A 100 -5.83 -14.79 8.19
N PRO A 101 -6.75 -15.47 7.48
CA PRO A 101 -6.70 -15.56 6.03
C PRO A 101 -6.56 -14.18 5.35
N GLY A 102 -5.69 -14.11 4.35
CA GLY A 102 -5.35 -12.90 3.60
C GLY A 102 -4.28 -12.03 4.26
N LEU A 103 -3.76 -12.37 5.43
CA LEU A 103 -2.70 -11.58 6.08
C LEU A 103 -1.32 -11.90 5.53
N TRP A 104 -1.03 -13.14 5.13
CA TRP A 104 0.26 -13.44 4.50
C TRP A 104 0.43 -12.71 3.17
N PRO A 105 -0.52 -12.81 2.21
CA PRO A 105 -0.48 -12.02 0.98
C PRO A 105 -0.23 -10.53 1.23
N GLN A 106 -1.00 -9.94 2.16
CA GLN A 106 -0.87 -8.53 2.49
C GLN A 106 0.50 -8.17 3.10
N LEU A 107 1.05 -9.00 3.99
CA LEU A 107 2.33 -8.71 4.63
C LEU A 107 3.50 -8.86 3.68
N VAL A 108 3.49 -9.92 2.87
CA VAL A 108 4.53 -10.18 1.87
C VAL A 108 4.57 -9.01 0.87
N GLU A 109 3.41 -8.64 0.29
CA GLU A 109 3.30 -7.51 -0.62
C GLU A 109 3.76 -6.19 0.02
N GLN A 110 3.34 -5.92 1.27
CA GLN A 110 3.75 -4.70 1.98
C GLN A 110 5.26 -4.64 2.25
N ILE A 111 5.88 -5.78 2.53
CA ILE A 111 7.32 -5.87 2.75
C ILE A 111 8.07 -5.69 1.43
N ASP A 112 7.62 -6.33 0.35
CA ASP A 112 8.27 -6.21 -0.96
C ASP A 112 8.18 -4.79 -1.52
N LEU A 113 7.02 -4.15 -1.41
CA LEU A 113 6.82 -2.80 -1.95
C LEU A 113 7.37 -1.70 -1.04
N TYR A 114 7.27 -1.88 0.29
CA TYR A 114 7.52 -0.79 1.24
C TYR A 114 8.47 -1.15 2.39
N GLY A 115 9.21 -2.26 2.29
CA GLY A 115 10.04 -2.79 3.38
C GLY A 115 11.05 -1.79 3.93
N GLU A 116 11.73 -1.02 3.08
CA GLU A 116 12.66 0.04 3.54
C GLU A 116 11.96 1.12 4.38
N ALA A 117 10.76 1.55 3.95
CA ALA A 117 9.99 2.56 4.65
C ALA A 117 9.46 2.02 6.00
N ILE A 118 9.01 0.76 6.01
CA ILE A 118 8.60 0.03 7.21
C ILE A 118 9.78 -0.09 8.18
N GLU A 119 10.92 -0.59 7.72
CA GLU A 119 12.13 -0.76 8.53
C GLU A 119 12.54 0.57 9.17
N SER A 120 12.54 1.64 8.39
CA SER A 120 12.91 2.97 8.86
C SER A 120 11.95 3.50 9.94
N ASP A 121 10.64 3.30 9.79
CA ASP A 121 9.65 3.65 10.82
C ASP A 121 9.78 2.77 12.08
N LEU A 122 10.07 1.48 11.93
CA LEU A 122 10.28 0.57 13.06
C LEU A 122 11.58 0.90 13.81
N ALA A 123 12.65 1.24 13.10
CA ALA A 123 13.94 1.62 13.65
C ALA A 123 13.84 2.89 14.51
N ASP A 124 13.05 3.89 14.10
CA ASP A 124 12.76 5.09 14.90
C ASP A 124 12.08 4.77 16.25
N ARG A 125 11.51 3.57 16.38
CA ARG A 125 10.88 3.04 17.61
C ARG A 125 11.75 2.00 18.34
N GLY A 126 12.98 1.78 17.87
CA GLY A 126 13.90 0.78 18.41
C GLY A 126 13.47 -0.66 18.14
N ILE A 127 12.80 -0.90 17.01
CA ILE A 127 12.35 -2.22 16.58
C ILE A 127 13.06 -2.55 15.26
N ASP A 128 13.73 -3.69 15.21
CA ASP A 128 14.32 -4.24 13.99
C ASP A 128 13.25 -5.03 13.24
N LEU A 129 13.13 -4.84 11.91
CA LEU A 129 12.21 -5.60 11.08
C LEU A 129 12.62 -7.09 11.02
N LEU A 130 13.93 -7.38 11.04
CA LEU A 130 14.43 -8.76 11.06
C LEU A 130 14.07 -9.51 12.34
N ASP A 131 13.69 -8.83 13.45
CA ASP A 131 13.21 -9.49 14.66
C ASP A 131 11.95 -10.33 14.41
N PHE A 132 11.13 -9.96 13.43
CA PHE A 132 9.91 -10.71 13.08
C PHE A 132 10.24 -12.01 12.33
N PHE A 133 11.15 -11.93 11.35
CA PHE A 133 11.66 -13.07 10.59
C PHE A 133 12.47 -14.05 11.45
N ARG A 134 13.20 -13.55 12.46
CA ARG A 134 13.91 -14.38 13.44
C ARG A 134 13.00 -14.99 14.51
N GLY A 135 11.70 -14.67 14.49
CA GLY A 135 10.73 -15.13 15.49
C GLY A 135 10.89 -14.51 16.89
N ALA A 136 11.74 -13.48 17.04
CA ALA A 136 11.86 -12.71 18.28
C ALA A 136 10.60 -11.88 18.57
N ARG A 137 9.86 -11.52 17.52
CA ARG A 137 8.56 -10.84 17.60
C ARG A 137 7.53 -11.56 16.73
N PRO A 138 6.26 -11.63 17.18
CA PRO A 138 5.22 -12.33 16.41
C PRO A 138 4.75 -11.50 15.20
N TRP A 139 4.53 -12.14 14.06
CA TRP A 139 3.96 -11.54 12.85
C TRP A 139 2.64 -10.80 13.08
N THR A 140 1.78 -11.32 13.97
CA THR A 140 0.53 -10.64 14.36
C THR A 140 0.75 -9.27 14.99
N GLN A 141 1.92 -9.01 15.60
CA GLN A 141 2.27 -7.69 16.10
C GLN A 141 2.58 -6.74 14.95
N LEU A 142 3.37 -7.17 13.95
CA LEU A 142 3.67 -6.36 12.77
C LEU A 142 2.38 -5.96 12.04
N ALA A 143 1.52 -6.93 11.73
CA ALA A 143 0.22 -6.70 11.07
C ALA A 143 -0.69 -5.72 11.82
N ARG A 144 -0.62 -5.67 13.16
CA ARG A 144 -1.38 -4.71 13.98
C ARG A 144 -0.72 -3.33 14.07
N MET A 145 0.59 -3.26 13.87
CA MET A 145 1.37 -2.02 13.99
C MET A 145 1.33 -1.20 12.72
N LEU A 146 1.52 -1.83 11.55
CA LEU A 146 1.52 -1.14 10.24
C LEU A 146 0.32 -0.20 10.04
N PRO A 147 -0.95 -0.62 10.24
CA PRO A 147 -2.09 0.28 10.07
C PRO A 147 -2.19 1.37 11.15
N ARG A 148 -1.46 1.26 12.26
CA ARG A 148 -1.47 2.20 13.39
C ARG A 148 -0.27 3.13 13.43
N LEU A 149 0.60 3.08 12.43
CA LEU A 149 1.69 4.04 12.31
C LEU A 149 1.12 5.47 12.21
N PRO A 150 1.77 6.49 12.78
CA PRO A 150 1.29 7.86 12.75
C PRO A 150 1.08 8.39 11.33
N GLU A 151 0.17 9.35 11.20
CA GLU A 151 0.02 10.17 9.99
C GLU A 151 1.34 10.94 9.77
N GLY A 152 1.98 10.72 8.62
CA GLY A 152 3.32 11.25 8.30
C GLY A 152 4.50 10.31 8.59
N SER A 153 4.23 9.03 8.87
CA SER A 153 5.24 7.96 8.84
C SER A 153 5.71 7.67 7.41
N ARG A 154 6.93 7.18 7.23
CA ARG A 154 7.51 6.92 5.90
C ARG A 154 6.70 5.88 5.14
N TYR A 155 6.26 4.82 5.83
CA TYR A 155 5.39 3.80 5.28
C TYR A 155 4.06 4.37 4.79
N ARG A 156 3.40 5.23 5.60
CA ARG A 156 2.14 5.85 5.16
C ARG A 156 2.34 6.84 4.02
N ALA A 157 3.48 7.54 3.98
CA ALA A 157 3.81 8.39 2.86
C ALA A 157 4.01 7.54 1.59
N ALA A 158 4.70 6.42 1.66
CA ALA A 158 4.89 5.50 0.54
C ALA A 158 3.54 4.95 0.03
N LEU A 159 2.67 4.47 0.93
CA LEU A 159 1.32 4.02 0.57
C LEU A 159 0.48 5.09 -0.13
N LEU A 160 0.59 6.35 0.32
CA LEU A 160 -0.16 7.47 -0.26
C LEU A 160 0.46 7.98 -1.56
N ASP A 161 1.70 7.62 -1.88
CA ASP A 161 2.37 7.97 -3.14
C ASP A 161 2.21 6.90 -4.22
N ASP A 162 1.73 5.71 -3.85
CA ASP A 162 1.52 4.58 -4.74
C ASP A 162 0.30 4.82 -5.65
N GLU A 163 0.59 5.02 -6.94
CA GLU A 163 -0.41 5.31 -7.97
C GLU A 163 -1.28 4.09 -8.32
N ASP A 164 -0.74 2.88 -8.21
CA ASP A 164 -1.46 1.65 -8.55
C ASP A 164 -2.45 1.30 -7.42
N LEU A 165 -2.02 1.44 -6.17
CA LEU A 165 -2.91 1.33 -5.00
C LEU A 165 -4.02 2.40 -5.05
N ALA A 166 -3.66 3.64 -5.41
CA ALA A 166 -4.63 4.73 -5.55
C ALA A 166 -5.65 4.46 -6.66
N ARG A 167 -5.21 3.91 -7.80
CA ARG A 167 -6.08 3.48 -8.90
C ARG A 167 -7.04 2.38 -8.47
N ALA A 168 -6.53 1.32 -7.84
CA ALA A 168 -7.37 0.21 -7.38
C ALA A 168 -8.43 0.66 -6.36
N ARG A 169 -8.10 1.66 -5.54
CA ARG A 169 -9.03 2.24 -4.57
C ARG A 169 -10.13 3.08 -5.22
N ILE A 170 -9.77 3.92 -6.19
CA ILE A 170 -10.75 4.72 -6.94
C ILE A 170 -11.67 3.81 -7.76
N GLU A 171 -11.12 2.80 -8.46
CA GLU A 171 -11.91 1.80 -9.18
C GLU A 171 -12.89 1.03 -8.27
N ALA A 172 -12.54 0.82 -7.00
CA ALA A 172 -13.42 0.20 -6.00
C ALA A 172 -14.44 1.18 -5.38
N GLU A 173 -14.17 2.49 -5.41
CA GLU A 173 -15.04 3.56 -4.90
C GLU A 173 -16.01 4.09 -5.97
N ASP A 174 -15.71 3.96 -7.27
CA ASP A 174 -16.57 4.36 -8.40
C ASP A 174 -17.91 3.56 -8.52
N ASP A 175 -18.13 2.58 -7.64
CA ASP A 175 -19.44 1.92 -7.47
C ASP A 175 -20.39 2.70 -6.51
N GLU A 176 -19.93 3.74 -5.79
CA GLU A 176 -20.73 4.54 -4.84
C GLU A 176 -20.43 6.06 -4.90
N ASP A 177 -21.23 6.79 -5.69
CA ASP A 177 -21.52 8.26 -5.71
C ASP A 177 -20.56 9.27 -6.43
N ASP A 178 -21.14 9.93 -7.45
CA ASP A 178 -20.69 11.08 -8.24
C ASP A 178 -20.69 12.44 -7.47
N ASP A 179 -19.72 12.70 -6.58
CA ASP A 179 -19.52 14.09 -6.10
C ASP A 179 -18.07 14.37 -5.68
N ALA A 180 -17.19 14.65 -6.65
CA ALA A 180 -15.79 15.04 -6.41
C ALA A 180 -15.51 16.53 -6.71
N PRO A 181 -14.81 17.28 -5.81
CA PRO A 181 -14.39 18.67 -6.05
C PRO A 181 -13.14 18.77 -6.93
N SER A 182 -13.05 19.85 -7.74
CA SER A 182 -12.05 20.06 -8.80
C SER A 182 -10.65 20.50 -8.35
N LYS A 183 -9.62 20.00 -9.05
CA LYS A 183 -8.24 20.50 -9.30
C LYS A 183 -7.48 21.09 -8.12
N SER A 184 -6.40 20.41 -7.70
CA SER A 184 -5.63 20.87 -6.55
C SER A 184 -4.14 21.15 -6.82
N ASP A 185 -3.78 22.44 -6.84
CA ASP A 185 -2.40 22.95 -6.63
C ASP A 185 -1.87 22.52 -5.24
N ARG A 186 -1.39 21.27 -5.10
CA ARG A 186 -0.82 20.73 -3.85
C ARG A 186 0.67 20.43 -4.00
N PRO A 187 1.49 20.59 -2.92
CA PRO A 187 2.90 20.22 -2.96
C PRO A 187 3.09 18.69 -3.03
N PRO A 188 4.17 18.13 -3.60
CA PRO A 188 4.38 16.67 -3.63
C PRO A 188 4.56 16.06 -2.23
N LEU A 189 4.16 14.79 -2.06
CA LEU A 189 4.25 14.03 -0.81
C LEU A 189 5.69 13.71 -0.38
N ILE A 190 6.63 13.75 -1.32
CA ILE A 190 8.06 13.49 -1.09
C ILE A 190 8.62 14.49 -0.07
N GLY A 191 9.01 13.95 1.10
CA GLY A 191 9.55 14.72 2.21
C GLY A 191 8.51 15.19 3.23
N GLU A 192 7.27 14.75 3.17
CA GLU A 192 6.29 15.01 4.23
C GLU A 192 6.59 14.17 5.48
N THR A 193 7.27 14.79 6.45
CA THR A 193 7.50 14.21 7.78
C THR A 193 6.42 14.67 8.76
N GLN A 194 6.20 13.92 9.85
CA GLN A 194 5.34 14.33 10.97
C GLN A 194 5.57 15.79 11.43
N ASP A 195 6.83 16.22 11.54
CA ASP A 195 7.17 17.58 11.94
C ASP A 195 6.67 18.63 10.95
N ARG A 196 6.70 18.33 9.64
CA ARG A 196 6.20 19.22 8.58
C ARG A 196 4.66 19.29 8.58
N ALA A 197 3.99 18.17 8.85
CA ALA A 197 2.54 18.15 9.01
C ALA A 197 2.09 19.01 10.22
N LEU A 198 2.78 18.85 11.36
CA LEU A 198 2.53 19.65 12.56
C LEU A 198 2.83 21.14 12.33
N LEU A 199 3.92 21.47 11.63
CA LEU A 199 4.24 22.85 11.26
C LEU A 199 3.18 23.45 10.34
N ARG A 200 2.67 22.71 9.36
CA ARG A 200 1.57 23.18 8.48
C ARG A 200 0.30 23.45 9.28
N GLN A 201 -0.04 22.56 10.22
CA GLN A 201 -1.18 22.73 11.11
C GLN A 201 -1.01 23.97 12.01
N ALA A 202 0.18 24.16 12.58
CA ALA A 202 0.51 25.32 13.40
C ALA A 202 0.42 26.63 12.60
N VAL A 203 0.95 26.68 11.38
CA VAL A 203 0.85 27.87 10.51
C VAL A 203 -0.61 28.15 10.13
N SER A 204 -1.40 27.12 9.82
CA SER A 204 -2.82 27.28 9.50
C SER A 204 -3.61 27.82 10.71
N PHE A 205 -3.30 27.33 11.92
CA PHE A 205 -3.88 27.83 13.15
C PHE A 205 -3.51 29.29 13.42
N LEU A 206 -2.23 29.65 13.23
CA LEU A 206 -1.76 31.03 13.36
C LEU A 206 -2.44 31.99 12.37
N ARG A 207 -2.60 31.59 11.10
CA ARG A 207 -3.35 32.36 10.09
C ARG A 207 -4.80 32.58 10.51
N ARG A 208 -5.43 31.57 11.13
CA ARG A 208 -6.81 31.67 11.62
C ARG A 208 -6.93 32.62 12.82
N ILE A 209 -5.95 32.61 13.74
CA ILE A 209 -5.87 33.56 14.84
C ILE A 209 -5.66 34.98 14.32
N GLU A 210 -4.70 35.18 13.40
CA GLU A 210 -4.42 36.47 12.78
C GLU A 210 -5.68 37.04 12.11
N HIS A 211 -6.38 36.19 11.34
CA HIS A 211 -7.64 36.55 10.70
C HIS A 211 -8.73 36.90 11.71
N GLY A 212 -8.90 36.10 12.77
CA GLY A 212 -9.84 36.40 13.85
C GLY A 212 -9.57 37.74 14.52
N LEU A 213 -8.29 38.06 14.75
CA LEU A 213 -7.86 39.35 15.31
C LEU A 213 -8.16 40.51 14.34
N TYR A 214 -7.85 40.35 13.06
CA TYR A 214 -8.17 41.34 12.02
C TYR A 214 -9.68 41.60 11.93
N ASN A 215 -10.50 40.55 11.83
CA ASN A 215 -11.95 40.66 11.71
C ASN A 215 -12.64 41.17 12.98
N SER A 216 -12.04 40.98 14.15
CA SER A 216 -12.53 41.56 15.41
C SER A 216 -12.41 43.09 15.44
N ARG A 217 -11.42 43.64 14.72
CA ARG A 217 -11.14 45.08 14.65
C ARG A 217 -11.68 45.74 13.37
N ALA A 218 -11.99 44.95 12.34
CA ALA A 218 -12.50 45.47 11.08
C ALA A 218 -14.01 45.84 11.16
N PRO A 219 -14.43 46.95 10.53
CA PRO A 219 -15.85 47.27 10.38
C PRO A 219 -16.57 46.16 9.60
N LYS A 220 -17.87 45.93 9.89
CA LYS A 220 -18.65 44.82 9.31
C LYS A 220 -18.54 44.70 7.78
N SER A 221 -18.42 45.83 7.07
CA SER A 221 -18.30 45.89 5.60
C SER A 221 -16.94 45.46 5.05
N LYS A 222 -15.91 45.26 5.89
CA LYS A 222 -14.54 44.87 5.49
C LYS A 222 -14.10 43.52 6.06
N ARG A 223 -15.00 42.75 6.64
CA ARG A 223 -14.69 41.40 7.13
C ARG A 223 -14.53 40.46 5.94
N SER A 224 -13.38 39.79 5.85
CA SER A 224 -13.14 38.77 4.84
C SER A 224 -13.52 37.38 5.37
N LYS A 225 -13.75 36.43 4.46
CA LYS A 225 -13.86 35.01 4.80
C LYS A 225 -12.56 34.51 5.43
N ALA A 226 -12.67 33.50 6.30
CA ALA A 226 -11.51 32.87 6.91
C ALA A 226 -10.57 32.35 5.82
N PRO A 227 -9.23 32.44 6.01
CA PRO A 227 -8.29 31.82 5.11
C PRO A 227 -8.56 30.31 5.11
N ASP A 228 -8.52 29.71 3.93
CA ASP A 228 -8.57 28.27 3.83
C ASP A 228 -7.34 27.65 4.52
N PRO A 229 -7.47 26.44 5.09
CA PRO A 229 -6.33 25.70 5.60
C PRO A 229 -5.26 25.59 4.51
N LEU A 230 -3.98 25.59 4.91
CA LEU A 230 -2.92 25.25 3.96
C LEU A 230 -3.20 23.84 3.42
N LYS A 231 -3.29 23.72 2.10
CA LYS A 231 -3.50 22.43 1.46
C LYS A 231 -2.34 21.49 1.84
N GLY A 232 -2.70 20.24 2.15
CA GLY A 232 -1.73 19.19 2.41
C GLY A 232 -0.93 18.85 1.15
N PRO A 233 0.10 17.99 1.28
CA PRO A 233 0.73 17.43 0.11
C PRO A 233 -0.29 16.65 -0.74
N GLU A 234 -0.01 16.59 -2.03
CA GLU A 234 -0.77 15.87 -3.03
C GLU A 234 -0.56 14.38 -2.83
N THR A 235 -1.64 13.65 -2.57
CA THR A 235 -1.61 12.19 -2.55
C THR A 235 -1.70 11.65 -3.98
N ALA A 236 -1.29 10.41 -4.19
CA ALA A 236 -1.50 9.72 -5.47
C ALA A 236 -2.98 9.66 -5.85
N GLU A 237 -3.88 9.55 -4.87
CA GLU A 237 -5.33 9.66 -5.07
C GLU A 237 -5.75 11.04 -5.60
N ASP A 238 -5.20 12.13 -5.03
CA ASP A 238 -5.44 13.49 -5.54
C ASP A 238 -4.93 13.61 -6.99
N ARG A 239 -3.72 13.08 -7.28
CA ARG A 239 -3.12 13.09 -8.63
C ARG A 239 -3.96 12.32 -9.64
N LEU A 240 -4.42 11.13 -9.28
CA LEU A 240 -5.22 10.27 -10.15
C LEU A 240 -6.60 10.86 -10.41
N ARG A 241 -7.24 11.43 -9.37
CA ARG A 241 -8.52 12.12 -9.49
C ARG A 241 -8.43 13.37 -10.37
N ASP A 242 -7.33 14.12 -10.28
CA ASP A 242 -7.08 15.27 -11.17
C ASP A 242 -6.87 14.82 -12.63
N LEU A 243 -6.20 13.68 -12.86
CA LEU A 243 -6.04 13.08 -14.20
C LEU A 243 -7.36 12.55 -14.77
N LEU A 244 -8.16 11.83 -13.98
CA LEU A 244 -9.46 11.30 -14.39
C LEU A 244 -10.46 12.42 -14.64
N GLY A 245 -10.52 13.42 -13.76
CA GLY A 245 -11.36 14.60 -13.96
C GLY A 245 -10.97 15.40 -15.21
N ASP A 246 -9.69 15.41 -15.61
CA ASP A 246 -9.27 16.00 -16.89
C ASP A 246 -9.70 15.17 -18.11
N ALA A 247 -9.69 13.84 -18.00
CA ALA A 247 -10.18 12.94 -19.05
C ALA A 247 -11.70 13.03 -19.24
N ASP A 248 -12.47 13.11 -18.15
CA ASP A 248 -13.93 13.27 -18.19
C ASP A 248 -14.33 14.65 -18.74
N VAL A 249 -13.58 15.69 -18.37
CA VAL A 249 -13.77 17.03 -18.96
C VAL A 249 -13.45 17.01 -20.45
N GLU A 250 -12.43 16.27 -20.91
CA GLU A 250 -12.09 16.13 -22.33
C GLU A 250 -13.16 15.33 -23.11
N ASP A 251 -13.70 14.24 -22.55
CA ASP A 251 -14.82 13.48 -23.15
C ASP A 251 -16.12 14.31 -23.22
N ILE A 252 -16.45 15.06 -22.17
CA ILE A 252 -17.56 16.03 -22.19
C ILE A 252 -17.30 17.12 -23.24
N PHE A 253 -16.07 17.61 -23.38
CA PHE A 253 -15.72 18.61 -24.39
C PHE A 253 -15.87 18.04 -25.81
N ASP A 254 -15.46 16.79 -26.04
CA ASP A 254 -15.59 16.11 -27.34
C ASP A 254 -17.06 15.79 -27.68
N GLN A 255 -17.88 15.43 -26.68
CA GLN A 255 -19.34 15.27 -26.85
C GLN A 255 -20.05 16.58 -27.16
N VAL A 256 -19.67 17.67 -26.48
CA VAL A 256 -20.34 18.98 -26.61
C VAL A 256 -19.82 19.76 -27.82
N THR A 257 -18.59 19.48 -28.28
CA THR A 257 -17.98 20.16 -29.43
C THR A 257 -17.35 19.21 -30.47
N PRO A 258 -18.14 18.35 -31.15
CA PRO A 258 -17.61 17.57 -32.25
C PRO A 258 -17.28 18.51 -33.42
N GLY A 259 -16.00 18.87 -33.60
CA GLY A 259 -15.50 19.60 -34.76
C GLY A 259 -14.88 21.00 -34.52
N TRP A 260 -14.54 21.37 -33.28
CA TRP A 260 -13.82 22.62 -33.00
C TRP A 260 -12.30 22.43 -33.09
N ASN A 261 -11.67 22.90 -34.18
CA ASN A 261 -10.20 22.88 -34.30
C ASN A 261 -9.57 23.96 -33.39
N ARG A 262 -8.58 23.56 -32.57
CA ARG A 262 -7.68 24.46 -31.81
C ARG A 262 -6.86 25.32 -32.78
N GLY A 263 -7.46 26.39 -33.31
CA GLY A 263 -6.80 27.29 -34.26
C GLY A 263 -7.68 28.42 -34.80
N ASP A 264 -9.00 28.34 -34.67
CA ASP A 264 -9.90 29.38 -35.17
C ASP A 264 -10.27 30.41 -34.08
N ASP A 265 -10.17 31.69 -34.46
CA ASP A 265 -10.45 32.86 -33.63
C ASP A 265 -11.78 32.74 -32.87
N VAL A 266 -11.73 33.01 -31.56
CA VAL A 266 -12.90 33.03 -30.68
C VAL A 266 -13.95 34.01 -31.22
N PRO A 267 -15.18 33.57 -31.56
CA PRO A 267 -16.21 34.50 -31.99
C PRO A 267 -16.61 35.41 -30.83
N SER A 268 -16.54 36.72 -31.07
CA SER A 268 -16.87 37.83 -30.15
C SER A 268 -18.25 37.73 -29.44
N GLY A 269 -19.10 36.78 -29.81
CA GLY A 269 -20.43 36.54 -29.24
C GLY A 269 -20.47 35.71 -27.96
N PHE A 270 -19.43 34.90 -27.66
CA PHE A 270 -19.47 34.01 -26.48
C PHE A 270 -19.24 34.74 -25.15
N LYS A 271 -18.69 35.96 -25.19
CA LYS A 271 -18.44 36.79 -23.99
C LYS A 271 -19.70 37.44 -23.38
N ARG A 272 -20.91 37.26 -23.95
CA ARG A 272 -22.12 37.96 -23.47
C ARG A 272 -23.09 37.13 -22.62
N ASN A 273 -22.99 35.80 -22.57
CA ASN A 273 -24.04 34.97 -21.94
C ASN A 273 -23.71 34.38 -20.56
N LEU A 274 -22.57 34.70 -19.94
CA LEU A 274 -22.30 34.30 -18.54
C LEU A 274 -22.61 35.39 -17.50
N SER A 275 -23.14 36.54 -17.93
CA SER A 275 -23.54 37.65 -17.04
C SER A 275 -25.05 37.68 -16.73
N GLY A 276 -25.83 36.69 -17.17
CA GLY A 276 -27.30 36.75 -17.19
C GLY A 276 -28.07 35.71 -16.35
N LEU A 277 -27.39 34.78 -15.68
CA LEU A 277 -28.05 33.73 -14.89
C LEU A 277 -27.55 33.75 -13.44
N LEU A 278 -28.10 34.68 -12.66
CA LEU A 278 -28.47 34.54 -11.25
C LEU A 278 -28.89 35.92 -10.73
N VAL A 279 -30.21 36.16 -10.73
CA VAL A 279 -31.04 36.74 -9.64
C VAL A 279 -32.39 37.16 -10.25
N PRO A 280 -33.51 36.64 -9.73
CA PRO A 280 -34.67 37.47 -9.47
C PRO A 280 -34.88 37.60 -7.95
N ASP A 281 -34.88 38.85 -7.48
CA ASP A 281 -35.53 39.25 -6.24
C ASP A 281 -37.03 39.48 -6.53
N ASP A 282 -37.84 39.13 -5.51
CA ASP A 282 -39.30 39.21 -5.32
C ASP A 282 -40.18 38.09 -5.91
#